data_AF-A0A7D8YZT3-F1
#
_entry.id   AF-A0A7D8YZT3-F1
#
_cell.length_a   1.000
_cell.length_b   1.000
_cell.length_c   1.000
_cell.angle_alpha   90.00
_cell.angle_beta   90.00
_cell.angle_gamma   90.00
#
_symmetry.space_group_name_H-M   'P 1'
#
loop_
_entity.id
_entity.type
_entity.pdbx_description
1 polymer ?
#
loop_
_entity_poly.entity_id
_entity_poly.type
_entity_poly.pdbx_seq_one_letter_code
_entity_poly.pdbx_strand_id
1 'polypeptide(L)'
;MPVPTHAVTDPEVLPQFDKDIRDVHLIYDYAAHDEKGNPEKWKYEMWFFSHNRIVYAIHGGPMAGRINYQTASYQCIRPGELWQCNWLEGFTLLCNPFPHILPLLMNSPVLETGTICSLVYDIPRKKITTLLGFSQGHWEHAQEAHGDKRNAEDFKRWRALASIGKQTDRFMLNEQADIVEAFRGKGDLVPIEEEAETL
;
A
#
# COMPACT_ATOMS: atom_id res chain seq x y z
N MET A 1 6.89 22.38 17.78
CA MET A 1 5.84 21.48 17.24
C MET A 1 6.52 20.17 16.88
N PRO A 2 6.07 19.01 17.39
CA PRO A 2 6.61 17.73 16.92
C PRO A 2 6.42 17.63 15.39
N VAL A 3 7.46 17.19 14.70
CA VAL A 3 7.40 16.92 13.25
C VAL A 3 6.60 15.62 13.08
N PRO A 4 5.53 15.60 12.27
CA PRO A 4 4.81 14.36 12.01
C PRO A 4 5.78 13.34 11.41
N THR A 5 5.79 12.13 11.94
CA THR A 5 6.57 11.00 11.40
C THR A 5 5.61 9.92 10.95
N HIS A 6 6.07 9.07 10.04
CA HIS A 6 5.33 7.87 9.66
C HIS A 6 5.10 7.00 10.88
N ALA A 7 3.93 6.35 10.92
CA ALA A 7 3.71 5.30 11.90
C ALA A 7 4.77 4.21 11.69
N VAL A 8 5.37 3.76 12.79
CA VAL A 8 6.32 2.66 12.80
C VAL A 8 5.70 1.49 13.57
N THR A 9 5.98 0.27 13.12
CA THR A 9 5.60 -0.93 13.85
C THR A 9 6.27 -0.92 15.22
N ASP A 10 5.50 -1.12 16.28
CA ASP A 10 6.02 -1.15 17.65
C ASP A 10 7.04 -2.28 17.83
N PRO A 11 8.27 -2.01 18.34
CA PRO A 11 9.24 -3.06 18.63
C PRO A 11 8.70 -4.21 19.50
N GLU A 12 7.75 -3.94 20.40
CA GLU A 12 7.16 -4.94 21.29
C GLU A 12 6.33 -5.99 20.53
N VAL A 13 5.77 -5.64 19.36
CA VAL A 13 4.96 -6.57 18.57
C VAL A 13 5.76 -7.38 17.55
N LEU A 14 7.06 -7.09 17.37
CA LEU A 14 7.90 -7.76 16.37
C LEU A 14 7.99 -9.29 16.55
N PRO A 15 8.13 -9.85 17.77
CA PRO A 15 8.13 -11.30 17.94
C PRO A 15 6.80 -11.94 17.50
N GLN A 16 5.68 -11.23 17.70
CA GLN A 16 4.36 -11.69 17.27
C GLN A 16 4.19 -11.53 15.75
N PHE A 17 4.74 -10.46 15.16
CA PHE A 17 4.77 -10.25 13.72
C PHE A 17 5.52 -11.39 13.01
N ASP A 18 6.73 -11.70 13.50
CA ASP A 18 7.57 -12.79 12.97
C ASP A 18 6.83 -14.13 12.99
N LYS A 19 6.12 -14.39 14.08
CA LYS A 19 5.32 -15.59 14.26
C LYS A 19 4.12 -15.64 13.32
N ASP A 20 3.35 -14.56 13.23
CA ASP A 20 2.04 -14.60 12.58
C ASP A 20 2.11 -14.32 11.08
N ILE A 21 2.77 -13.22 10.70
CA ILE A 21 2.60 -12.65 9.36
C ILE A 21 3.91 -12.39 8.60
N ARG A 22 5.08 -12.48 9.23
CA ARG A 22 6.35 -12.36 8.49
C ARG A 22 6.43 -13.38 7.36
N ASP A 23 6.83 -12.90 6.19
CA ASP A 23 6.97 -13.70 4.99
C ASP A 23 5.66 -14.38 4.54
N VAL A 24 4.51 -13.98 5.08
CA VAL A 24 3.21 -14.47 4.60
C VAL A 24 2.86 -13.76 3.31
N HIS A 25 2.50 -14.55 2.30
CA HIS A 25 1.97 -14.12 1.03
C HIS A 25 0.49 -14.48 0.97
N LEU A 26 -0.33 -13.49 0.62
CA LEU A 26 -1.78 -13.62 0.50
C LEU A 26 -2.20 -13.35 -0.94
N ILE A 27 -3.08 -14.19 -1.45
CA ILE A 27 -3.84 -13.95 -2.67
C ILE A 27 -5.29 -13.82 -2.28
N TYR A 28 -5.94 -12.74 -2.70
CA TYR A 28 -7.31 -12.44 -2.29
C TYR A 28 -8.13 -11.83 -3.42
N ASP A 29 -9.44 -12.15 -3.42
CA ASP A 29 -10.40 -11.69 -4.42
C ASP A 29 -11.42 -10.76 -3.76
N TYR A 30 -11.58 -9.56 -4.30
CA TYR A 30 -12.75 -8.72 -4.00
C TYR A 30 -13.97 -9.20 -4.79
N ALA A 31 -15.13 -9.15 -4.16
CA ALA A 31 -16.42 -9.33 -4.81
C ALA A 31 -16.87 -8.01 -5.47
N ALA A 32 -16.29 -7.70 -6.62
CA ALA A 32 -16.59 -6.50 -7.39
C ALA A 32 -17.73 -6.73 -8.39
N HIS A 33 -18.16 -5.65 -9.04
CA HIS A 33 -19.10 -5.71 -10.16
C HIS A 33 -18.56 -4.85 -11.30
N ASP A 34 -18.78 -5.29 -12.55
CA ASP A 34 -18.45 -4.51 -13.74
C ASP A 34 -19.40 -3.30 -13.92
N GLU A 35 -19.16 -2.47 -14.93
CA GLU A 35 -20.01 -1.31 -15.26
C GLU A 35 -21.47 -1.68 -15.55
N LYS A 36 -21.76 -2.95 -15.87
CA LYS A 36 -23.09 -3.48 -16.17
C LYS A 36 -23.72 -4.17 -14.95
N GLY A 37 -23.03 -4.21 -13.82
CA GLY A 37 -23.47 -4.86 -12.59
C GLY A 37 -23.29 -6.38 -12.58
N ASN A 38 -22.53 -6.96 -13.53
CA ASN A 38 -22.20 -8.38 -13.49
C ASN A 38 -21.11 -8.63 -12.44
N PRO A 39 -21.16 -9.75 -11.70
CA PRO A 39 -20.10 -10.10 -10.76
C PRO A 39 -18.74 -10.19 -11.45
N GLU A 40 -17.76 -9.50 -10.88
CA GLU A 40 -16.37 -9.54 -11.30
C GLU A 40 -15.50 -9.82 -10.06
N LYS A 41 -14.41 -10.56 -10.25
CA LYS A 41 -13.43 -10.76 -9.18
C LYS A 41 -12.20 -9.94 -9.46
N TRP A 42 -11.86 -9.05 -8.53
CA TRP A 42 -10.59 -8.35 -8.59
C TRP A 42 -9.58 -9.08 -7.73
N LYS A 43 -8.67 -9.82 -8.39
CA LYS A 43 -7.60 -10.57 -7.75
C LYS A 43 -6.43 -9.66 -7.41
N TYR A 44 -5.98 -9.71 -6.16
CA TYR A 44 -4.84 -8.98 -5.64
C TYR A 44 -3.91 -9.97 -4.93
N GLU A 45 -2.62 -9.64 -4.88
CA GLU A 45 -1.66 -10.36 -4.06
C GLU A 45 -0.81 -9.39 -3.23
N MET A 46 -0.48 -9.80 -2.00
CA MET A 46 0.41 -9.05 -1.12
C MET A 46 1.33 -9.99 -0.37
N TRP A 47 2.52 -9.50 -0.04
CA TRP A 47 3.53 -10.21 0.72
C TRP A 47 4.09 -9.32 1.83
N PHE A 48 3.95 -9.81 3.06
CA PHE A 48 4.48 -9.18 4.29
C PHE A 48 5.98 -9.44 4.40
N PHE A 49 6.75 -8.71 3.60
CA PHE A 49 8.18 -8.93 3.43
C PHE A 49 8.99 -8.75 4.72
N SER A 50 8.78 -7.62 5.42
CA SER A 50 9.48 -7.30 6.67
C SER A 50 8.57 -6.47 7.59
N HIS A 51 9.05 -6.18 8.80
CA HIS A 51 8.35 -5.40 9.82
C HIS A 51 8.04 -3.94 9.42
N ASN A 52 8.55 -3.49 8.28
CA ASN A 52 8.30 -2.15 7.76
C ASN A 52 8.10 -2.14 6.23
N ARG A 53 7.90 -3.30 5.58
CA ARG A 53 7.75 -3.38 4.12
C ARG A 53 6.65 -4.35 3.71
N ILE A 54 5.83 -3.88 2.78
CA ILE A 54 4.88 -4.69 2.02
C ILE A 54 5.28 -4.68 0.55
N VAL A 55 5.14 -5.81 -0.14
CA VAL A 55 5.23 -5.92 -1.60
C VAL A 55 3.89 -6.42 -2.10
N TYR A 56 3.36 -5.87 -3.18
CA TYR A 56 2.05 -6.26 -3.68
C TYR A 56 1.95 -6.14 -5.21
N ALA A 57 1.01 -6.89 -5.79
CA ALA A 57 0.63 -6.75 -7.19
C ALA A 57 -0.88 -6.85 -7.35
N ILE A 58 -1.37 -6.18 -8.39
CA ILE A 58 -2.79 -6.10 -8.72
C ILE A 58 -3.03 -6.85 -10.03
N HIS A 59 -3.89 -7.86 -10.00
CA HIS A 59 -4.17 -8.74 -11.15
C HIS A 59 -5.54 -8.50 -11.78
N GLY A 60 -6.46 -7.84 -11.07
CA GLY A 60 -7.81 -7.56 -11.54
C GLY A 60 -8.30 -6.16 -11.22
N GLY A 61 -9.37 -5.75 -11.91
CA GLY A 61 -9.96 -4.42 -11.79
C GLY A 61 -9.18 -3.32 -12.52
N PRO A 62 -9.53 -2.04 -12.30
CA PRO A 62 -8.96 -0.92 -13.06
C PRO A 62 -7.44 -0.80 -12.99
N MET A 63 -6.84 -1.25 -11.88
CA MET A 63 -5.39 -1.17 -11.61
C MET A 63 -4.61 -2.45 -11.97
N ALA A 64 -5.23 -3.39 -12.67
CA ALA A 64 -4.60 -4.65 -13.08
C ALA A 64 -3.31 -4.40 -13.88
N GLY A 65 -2.19 -4.95 -13.43
CA GLY A 65 -0.86 -4.74 -14.01
C GLY A 65 0.05 -3.80 -13.19
N ARG A 66 -0.40 -3.32 -12.04
CA ARG A 66 0.42 -2.55 -11.09
C ARG A 66 1.17 -3.46 -10.11
N ILE A 67 2.48 -3.29 -10.01
CA ILE A 67 3.38 -4.00 -9.07
C ILE A 67 4.11 -2.95 -8.24
N ASN A 68 4.07 -3.08 -6.92
CA ASN A 68 4.58 -2.05 -6.03
C ASN A 68 5.18 -2.63 -4.73
N TYR A 69 5.87 -1.77 -3.99
CA TYR A 69 6.32 -2.00 -2.63
C TYR A 69 6.27 -0.69 -1.84
N GLN A 70 5.96 -0.79 -0.55
CA GLN A 70 5.79 0.39 0.28
C GLN A 70 6.30 0.19 1.71
N THR A 71 6.78 1.29 2.29
CA THR A 71 6.98 1.35 3.75
C THR A 71 5.61 1.26 4.43
N ALA A 72 5.42 0.24 5.25
CA ALA A 72 4.15 -0.03 5.93
C ALA A 72 4.34 -0.11 7.44
N SER A 73 3.29 0.24 8.17
CA SER A 73 3.21 0.05 9.62
C SER A 73 2.24 -1.08 9.94
N TYR A 74 2.63 -1.95 10.87
CA TYR A 74 1.79 -3.06 11.32
C TYR A 74 1.38 -2.86 12.77
N GLN A 75 0.12 -3.20 13.06
CA GLN A 75 -0.41 -3.23 14.42
C GLN A 75 -1.03 -4.59 14.68
N CYS A 76 -0.55 -5.27 15.73
CA CYS A 76 -1.18 -6.47 16.24
C CYS A 76 -2.44 -6.06 17.02
N ILE A 77 -3.63 -6.29 16.46
CA ILE A 77 -4.90 -6.04 17.17
C ILE A 77 -5.17 -7.21 18.12
N ARG A 78 -4.94 -8.44 17.65
CA ARG A 78 -5.07 -9.64 18.45
C ARG A 78 -4.08 -10.71 17.98
N PRO A 79 -3.16 -11.15 18.86
CA PRO A 79 -2.14 -12.14 18.52
C PRO A 79 -2.72 -13.40 17.88
N GLY A 80 -2.17 -13.82 16.75
CA GLY A 80 -2.59 -15.00 15.99
C GLY A 80 -3.92 -14.87 15.25
N GLU A 81 -4.61 -13.73 15.35
CA GLU A 81 -5.96 -13.58 14.80
C GLU A 81 -6.12 -12.36 13.88
N LEU A 82 -5.70 -11.17 14.33
CA LEU A 82 -6.04 -9.91 13.67
C LEU A 82 -4.84 -8.97 13.61
N TRP A 83 -4.51 -8.56 12.40
CA TRP A 83 -3.45 -7.61 12.10
C TRP A 83 -3.99 -6.45 11.27
N GLN A 84 -3.53 -5.25 11.57
CA GLN A 84 -3.75 -4.08 10.73
C GLN A 84 -2.46 -3.69 10.03
N CYS A 85 -2.56 -3.39 8.73
CA CYS A 85 -1.48 -2.90 7.88
C CYS A 85 -1.90 -1.56 7.29
N ASN A 86 -1.08 -0.53 7.45
CA ASN A 86 -1.34 0.78 6.90
C ASN A 86 -0.12 1.31 6.14
N TRP A 87 -0.38 2.04 5.05
CA TRP A 87 0.63 2.84 4.38
C TRP A 87 0.01 4.03 3.63
N LEU A 88 0.88 4.96 3.24
CA LEU A 88 0.57 6.08 2.37
C LEU A 88 1.60 6.09 1.24
N GLU A 89 1.12 6.07 0.00
CA GLU A 89 1.98 6.18 -1.17
C GLU A 89 2.51 7.60 -1.30
N GLY A 90 3.83 7.76 -1.14
CA GLY A 90 4.53 9.00 -1.48
C GLY A 90 4.73 10.05 -0.39
N PHE A 91 4.48 9.77 0.89
CA PHE A 91 4.74 10.80 1.90
C PHE A 91 6.21 10.85 2.32
N THR A 92 6.88 11.97 2.05
CA THR A 92 8.19 12.31 2.60
C THR A 92 8.03 13.57 3.46
N LEU A 93 8.14 13.44 4.78
CA LEU A 93 8.46 14.60 5.62
C LEU A 93 9.96 14.62 5.85
N LEU A 94 10.62 15.57 5.18
CA LEU A 94 11.70 16.41 5.72
C LEU A 94 12.48 15.82 6.91
N CYS A 95 13.20 14.72 6.71
CA CYS A 95 14.34 14.38 7.54
C CYS A 95 15.54 15.23 7.10
N ASN A 96 15.46 16.56 7.24
CA ASN A 96 16.65 17.41 7.07
C ASN A 96 16.79 18.31 8.32
N PRO A 97 17.82 18.15 9.15
CA PRO A 97 17.97 18.85 10.43
C PRO A 97 18.40 20.33 10.29
N PHE A 98 18.22 20.96 9.12
CA PHE A 98 18.65 22.33 8.85
C PHE A 98 17.45 23.30 8.72
N PRO A 99 16.98 23.91 9.82
CA PRO A 99 15.80 24.77 9.84
C PRO A 99 15.98 26.15 9.19
N HIS A 100 17.14 26.48 8.61
CA HIS A 100 17.45 27.83 8.12
C HIS A 100 17.23 28.06 6.61
N ILE A 101 16.69 27.08 5.86
CA ILE A 101 16.47 27.20 4.40
C ILE A 101 14.96 27.09 4.03
N LEU A 102 14.07 27.39 4.99
CA LEU A 102 12.65 27.05 4.86
C LEU A 102 11.79 27.84 3.83
N PRO A 103 12.14 29.01 3.26
CA PRO A 103 11.20 29.66 2.31
C PRO A 103 11.24 29.11 0.87
N LEU A 104 12.20 28.27 0.49
CA LEU A 104 12.41 27.86 -0.92
C LEU A 104 11.98 26.42 -1.24
N LEU A 105 11.56 25.63 -0.25
CA LEU A 105 11.14 24.23 -0.41
C LEU A 105 9.63 24.02 -0.10
N MET A 106 8.80 25.03 -0.36
CA MET A 106 7.33 24.89 -0.42
C MET A 106 6.83 24.26 -1.73
N ASN A 107 7.68 23.58 -2.49
CA ASN A 107 7.31 22.92 -3.74
C ASN A 107 7.21 21.40 -3.55
N SER A 108 5.99 21.00 -3.17
CA SER A 108 5.37 19.68 -3.24
C SER A 108 6.01 18.51 -2.46
N PRO A 109 5.25 17.83 -1.56
CA PRO A 109 5.62 16.47 -1.18
C PRO A 109 5.71 15.62 -2.45
N VAL A 110 6.81 14.90 -2.63
CA VAL A 110 7.02 14.00 -3.76
C VAL A 110 6.16 12.77 -3.55
N LEU A 111 4.87 12.90 -3.87
CA LEU A 111 3.90 11.82 -3.77
C LEU A 111 4.08 10.86 -4.96
N GLU A 112 4.11 9.54 -4.72
CA GLU A 112 4.01 8.52 -5.76
C GLU A 112 2.63 8.63 -6.43
N THR A 113 1.56 8.07 -5.86
CA THR A 113 0.20 8.36 -6.34
C THR A 113 -0.61 9.16 -5.33
N GLY A 114 -0.18 9.21 -4.08
CA GLY A 114 -0.92 9.82 -2.98
C GLY A 114 -2.04 8.95 -2.40
N THR A 115 -2.15 7.68 -2.80
CA THR A 115 -3.15 6.73 -2.27
C THR A 115 -2.90 6.39 -0.80
N ILE A 116 -3.98 6.35 -0.02
CA ILE A 116 -3.98 5.92 1.38
C ILE A 116 -4.51 4.49 1.44
N CYS A 117 -3.82 3.61 2.17
CA CYS A 117 -4.22 2.22 2.33
C CYS A 117 -4.28 1.85 3.82
N SER A 118 -5.42 1.31 4.25
CA SER A 118 -5.63 0.70 5.55
C SER A 118 -6.31 -0.64 5.37
N LEU A 119 -5.72 -1.70 5.93
CA LEU A 119 -6.18 -3.07 5.73
C LEU A 119 -6.19 -3.81 7.06
N VAL A 120 -7.20 -4.65 7.27
CA VAL A 120 -7.28 -5.57 8.40
C VAL A 120 -7.27 -6.99 7.84
N TYR A 121 -6.27 -7.77 8.26
CA TYR A 121 -6.17 -9.19 7.97
C TYR A 121 -6.75 -10.01 9.13
N ASP A 122 -7.88 -10.68 8.88
CA ASP A 122 -8.50 -11.66 9.78
C ASP A 122 -8.04 -13.07 9.38
N ILE A 123 -7.06 -13.58 10.13
CA ILE A 123 -6.41 -14.87 9.85
C ILE A 123 -7.42 -16.03 9.97
N PRO A 124 -8.21 -16.18 11.06
CA PRO A 124 -9.13 -17.30 11.21
C PRO A 124 -10.25 -17.30 10.18
N ARG A 125 -10.78 -16.12 9.83
CA ARG A 125 -11.88 -16.01 8.85
C ARG A 125 -11.42 -16.02 7.40
N LYS A 126 -10.11 -15.93 7.14
CA LYS A 126 -9.54 -15.81 5.79
C LYS A 126 -10.14 -14.61 5.04
N LYS A 127 -10.20 -13.46 5.71
CA LYS A 127 -10.76 -12.22 5.17
C LYS A 127 -9.75 -11.09 5.26
N ILE A 128 -9.82 -10.20 4.27
CA ILE A 128 -9.20 -8.88 4.35
C ILE A 128 -10.32 -7.84 4.26
N THR A 129 -10.29 -6.85 5.15
CA THR A 129 -11.12 -5.64 5.05
C THR A 129 -10.21 -4.49 4.68
N THR A 130 -10.55 -3.72 3.65
CA THR A 130 -9.73 -2.60 3.19
C THR A 130 -10.52 -1.31 3.12
N LEU A 131 -9.88 -0.23 3.58
CA LEU A 131 -10.24 1.14 3.26
C LEU A 131 -9.12 1.73 2.41
N LEU A 132 -9.39 1.91 1.12
CA LEU A 132 -8.47 2.51 0.17
C LEU A 132 -8.99 3.89 -0.23
N GLY A 133 -8.12 4.89 -0.22
CA GLY A 133 -8.41 6.24 -0.68
C GLY A 133 -7.53 6.60 -1.86
N PHE A 134 -7.97 6.23 -3.07
CA PHE A 134 -7.25 6.56 -4.31
C PHE A 134 -7.31 8.07 -4.54
N SER A 135 -6.19 8.69 -4.91
CA SER A 135 -6.22 10.08 -5.39
C SER A 135 -6.99 10.18 -6.70
N GLN A 136 -7.50 11.37 -7.03
CA GLN A 136 -8.20 11.61 -8.28
C GLN A 136 -7.38 11.13 -9.49
N GLY A 137 -6.12 11.54 -9.59
CA GLY A 137 -5.25 11.12 -10.69
C GLY A 137 -5.07 9.61 -10.78
N HIS A 138 -4.85 8.93 -9.65
CA HIS A 138 -4.72 7.47 -9.64
C HIS A 138 -6.01 6.82 -10.14
N TRP A 139 -7.18 7.25 -9.67
CA TRP A 139 -8.46 6.64 -10.02
C TRP A 139 -8.90 6.91 -11.47
N GLU A 140 -8.90 8.18 -11.89
CA GLU A 140 -9.38 8.60 -13.22
C GLU A 140 -8.42 8.20 -14.34
N HIS A 141 -7.14 8.00 -14.02
CA HIS A 141 -6.10 7.59 -14.96
C HIS A 141 -5.48 6.23 -14.58
N ALA A 142 -6.33 5.26 -14.22
CA ALA A 142 -5.92 3.95 -13.71
C ALA A 142 -4.85 3.24 -14.57
N GLN A 143 -4.96 3.32 -15.91
CA GLN A 143 -4.00 2.73 -16.85
C GLN A 143 -2.61 3.35 -16.75
N GLU A 144 -2.52 4.62 -16.35
CA GLU A 144 -1.26 5.32 -16.13
C GLU A 144 -0.55 4.84 -14.85
N ALA A 145 -1.30 4.23 -13.91
CA ALA A 145 -0.78 3.65 -12.68
C ALA A 145 -0.28 2.19 -12.82
N HIS A 146 -0.40 1.60 -14.01
CA HIS A 146 0.12 0.26 -14.32
C HIS A 146 1.65 0.27 -14.46
N GLY A 147 2.28 -0.89 -14.30
CA GLY A 147 3.74 -1.04 -14.39
C GLY A 147 4.37 -1.44 -13.05
N ASP A 148 5.69 -1.32 -12.95
CA ASP A 148 6.45 -1.68 -11.75
C ASP A 148 7.11 -0.44 -11.15
N LYS A 149 6.96 -0.22 -9.83
CA LYS A 149 7.64 0.90 -9.12
C LYS A 149 9.14 0.93 -9.36
N ARG A 150 9.75 -0.24 -9.56
CA ARG A 150 11.19 -0.39 -9.82
C ARG A 150 11.61 0.19 -11.16
N ASN A 151 10.67 0.39 -12.08
CA ASN A 151 10.89 1.08 -13.35
C ASN A 151 10.78 2.60 -13.14
N ALA A 152 11.86 3.32 -13.44
CA ALA A 152 11.94 4.76 -13.23
C ALA A 152 10.90 5.57 -14.04
N GLU A 153 10.54 5.12 -15.24
CA GLU A 153 9.56 5.82 -16.09
C GLU A 153 8.13 5.59 -15.59
N ASP A 154 7.80 4.37 -15.16
CA ASP A 154 6.51 4.08 -14.52
C ASP A 154 6.35 4.92 -13.26
N PHE A 155 7.37 4.90 -12.40
CA PHE A 155 7.36 5.64 -11.16
C PHE A 155 7.27 7.17 -11.34
N LYS A 156 7.96 7.71 -12.35
CA LYS A 156 7.84 9.13 -12.74
C LYS A 156 6.43 9.46 -13.23
N ARG A 157 5.81 8.58 -14.02
CA ARG A 157 4.42 8.72 -14.47
C ARG A 157 3.46 8.71 -13.28
N TRP A 158 3.66 7.81 -12.31
CA TRP A 158 2.82 7.74 -11.12
C TRP A 158 2.88 9.04 -10.32
N ARG A 159 4.08 9.61 -10.11
CA ARG A 159 4.25 10.92 -9.46
C ARG A 159 3.48 12.05 -10.12
N ALA A 160 3.33 12.01 -11.44
CA ALA A 160 2.52 12.99 -12.15
C ALA A 160 1.02 12.86 -11.78
N LEU A 161 0.52 11.64 -11.56
CA LEU A 161 -0.85 11.39 -11.13
C LEU A 161 -1.17 12.00 -9.77
N ALA A 162 -0.22 12.01 -8.84
CA ALA A 162 -0.42 12.62 -7.52
C ALA A 162 -0.60 14.15 -7.57
N SER A 163 -0.27 14.79 -8.70
CA SER A 163 -0.47 16.22 -8.93
C SER A 163 -1.87 16.56 -9.47
N ILE A 164 -2.70 15.55 -9.75
CA ILE A 164 -4.06 15.72 -10.26
C ILE A 164 -5.05 15.70 -9.08
N GLY A 165 -5.82 16.78 -8.95
CA GLY A 165 -6.78 16.98 -7.86
C GLY A 165 -6.18 17.57 -6.59
N LYS A 166 -6.95 17.56 -5.49
CA LYS A 166 -6.47 17.92 -4.14
C LYS A 166 -6.67 16.76 -3.17
N GLN A 167 -6.15 16.90 -1.95
CA GLN A 167 -6.17 15.84 -0.93
C GLN A 167 -7.58 15.28 -0.63
N THR A 168 -8.64 16.08 -0.80
CA THR A 168 -10.03 15.67 -0.58
C THR A 168 -10.67 14.97 -1.78
N ASP A 169 -10.05 15.04 -2.95
CA ASP A 169 -10.59 14.46 -4.18
C ASP A 169 -10.09 13.02 -4.26
N ARG A 170 -10.83 12.14 -3.58
CA ARG A 170 -10.49 10.73 -3.45
C ARG A 170 -11.66 9.84 -3.81
N PHE A 171 -11.36 8.79 -4.55
CA PHE A 171 -12.25 7.66 -4.65
C PHE A 171 -12.03 6.75 -3.44
N MET A 172 -13.04 6.69 -2.57
CA MET A 172 -13.00 5.90 -1.35
C MET A 172 -13.59 4.52 -1.61
N LEU A 173 -12.78 3.48 -1.48
CA LEU A 173 -13.20 2.09 -1.59
C LEU A 173 -13.15 1.45 -0.19
N ASN A 174 -14.30 0.98 0.29
CA ASN A 174 -14.41 0.24 1.54
C ASN A 174 -15.03 -1.12 1.26
N GLU A 175 -14.17 -2.14 1.16
CA GLU A 175 -14.57 -3.47 0.69
C GLU A 175 -13.93 -4.57 1.50
N GLN A 176 -14.54 -5.76 1.41
CA GLN A 176 -13.99 -6.99 1.95
C GLN A 176 -13.61 -7.95 0.82
N ALA A 177 -12.52 -8.67 1.02
CA ALA A 177 -12.02 -9.70 0.13
C ALA A 177 -11.91 -11.05 0.82
N ASP A 178 -12.11 -12.11 0.03
CA ASP A 178 -11.84 -13.49 0.42
C ASP A 178 -10.39 -13.84 0.14
N ILE A 179 -9.68 -14.35 1.13
CA ILE A 179 -8.33 -14.89 0.94
C ILE A 179 -8.45 -16.27 0.32
N VAL A 180 -7.97 -16.37 -0.92
CA VAL A 180 -7.97 -17.59 -1.71
C VAL A 180 -6.78 -18.47 -1.33
N GLU A 181 -5.60 -17.86 -1.16
CA GLU A 181 -4.37 -18.55 -0.78
C GLU A 181 -3.60 -17.76 0.27
N ALA A 182 -3.00 -18.48 1.22
CA ALA A 182 -2.11 -17.93 2.23
C ALA A 182 -0.97 -18.92 2.44
N PHE A 183 0.26 -18.50 2.15
CA PHE A 183 1.46 -19.33 2.28
C PHE A 183 2.66 -18.48 2.73
N ARG A 184 3.79 -19.11 3.04
CA ARG A 184 5.03 -18.40 3.35
C ARG A 184 5.99 -18.42 2.17
N GLY A 185 6.69 -17.31 1.98
CA GLY A 185 7.61 -17.08 0.88
C GLY A 185 7.05 -16.08 -0.12
N LYS A 186 7.94 -15.54 -0.95
CA LYS A 186 7.64 -14.47 -1.91
C LYS A 186 6.61 -14.80 -2.99
N GLY A 187 6.37 -16.09 -3.28
CA GLY A 187 5.61 -16.49 -4.48
C GLY A 187 6.32 -16.01 -5.75
N ASP A 188 5.56 -15.38 -6.64
CA ASP A 188 6.09 -14.79 -7.89
C ASP A 188 6.52 -13.33 -7.73
N LEU A 189 6.28 -12.71 -6.57
CA LEU A 189 6.69 -11.34 -6.31
C LEU A 189 8.23 -11.23 -6.26
N VAL A 190 8.73 -10.10 -6.77
CA VAL A 190 10.15 -9.77 -6.74
C VAL A 190 10.48 -9.16 -5.38
N PRO A 191 11.48 -9.68 -4.65
CA PRO A 191 11.90 -9.09 -3.38
C PRO A 191 12.48 -7.69 -3.57
N ILE A 192 12.61 -7.00 -2.45
CA ILE A 192 13.28 -5.71 -2.36
C ILE A 192 14.41 -5.82 -1.34
N GLU A 193 15.39 -4.92 -1.44
CA GLU A 193 16.31 -4.71 -0.33
C GLU A 193 15.54 -4.13 0.87
N GLU A 194 15.92 -4.48 2.09
CA GLU A 194 15.21 -4.05 3.30
C GLU A 194 15.22 -2.52 3.45
N GLU A 195 16.31 -1.90 3.00
CA GLU A 195 16.52 -0.45 2.98
C GLU A 195 16.03 0.21 1.69
N ALA A 196 15.37 -0.53 0.78
CA ALA A 196 14.90 0.04 -0.47
C ALA A 196 14.02 1.27 -0.23
N GLU A 197 14.34 2.36 -0.92
CA GLU A 197 13.59 3.60 -0.85
C GLU A 197 12.21 3.41 -1.47
N THR A 198 11.18 3.80 -0.72
CA THR A 198 9.78 3.71 -1.15
C THR A 198 9.23 5.08 -1.52
N LEU A 199 10.08 5.98 -2.01
CA LEU A 199 9.77 7.39 -2.36
C LEU A 199 8.59 7.52 -3.33
#